data_AF-A0AAP0KDZ8-F1
#
_entry.id   AF-A0AAP0KDZ8-F1
#
_cell.length_a   1.000
_cell.length_b   1.000
_cell.length_c   1.000
_cell.angle_alpha   90.00
_cell.angle_beta   90.00
_cell.angle_gamma   90.00
#
_symmetry.space_group_name_H-M   'P 1'
#
loop_
_entity.id
_entity.type
_entity.pdbx_description
1 polymer ?
#
loop_
_entity_poly.entity_id
_entity_poly.type
_entity_poly.pdbx_seq_one_letter_code
_entity_poly.pdbx_strand_id
1 'polypeptide(L)'
;MIGGLAQHGHGREALNMFNHMLKEGVSPNHVALVSVLCACNHAGLVTEAKQYFSSMEESFGVEPKQEHYACMIDLLGRAGRLDEAMELVDNMPFEVTAPVWGCPPWCLKNS
;
A
#
# COMPACT_ATOMS: atom_id res chain seq x y z
N MET A 1 8.48 -15.88 -6.46
CA MET A 1 9.31 -14.71 -6.80
C MET A 1 8.36 -13.56 -7.14
N ILE A 2 7.99 -12.77 -6.13
CA ILE A 2 7.01 -11.66 -6.27
C ILE A 2 7.72 -10.29 -6.40
N GLY A 3 8.99 -10.18 -5.98
CA GLY A 3 9.73 -8.91 -5.98
C GLY A 3 10.12 -8.34 -7.35
N GLY A 4 9.94 -9.07 -8.45
CA GLY A 4 10.34 -8.64 -9.80
C GLY A 4 9.24 -7.97 -10.64
N LEU A 5 7.97 -8.09 -10.23
CA LEU A 5 6.83 -7.73 -11.10
C LEU A 5 6.29 -6.31 -10.87
N ALA A 6 6.75 -5.62 -9.82
CA ALA A 6 6.32 -4.27 -9.52
C ALA A 6 6.89 -3.20 -10.48
N GLN A 7 8.02 -3.47 -11.16
CA GLN A 7 8.74 -2.44 -11.94
C GLN A 7 8.29 -2.27 -13.40
N HIS A 8 7.39 -3.11 -13.93
CA HIS A 8 7.08 -3.11 -15.38
C HIS A 8 5.59 -2.93 -15.73
N GLY A 9 4.77 -2.38 -14.84
CA GLY A 9 3.35 -2.14 -15.16
C GLY A 9 2.48 -3.41 -15.07
N HIS A 10 3.00 -4.49 -14.50
CA HIS A 10 2.27 -5.74 -14.25
C HIS A 10 1.50 -5.71 -12.92
N GLY A 11 1.01 -4.55 -12.49
CA GLY A 11 0.25 -4.43 -11.24
C GLY A 11 -0.97 -5.37 -11.21
N ARG A 12 -1.59 -5.57 -12.38
CA ARG A 12 -2.71 -6.51 -12.53
C ARG A 12 -2.29 -7.98 -12.49
N GLU A 13 -1.08 -8.33 -12.89
CA GLU A 13 -0.59 -9.71 -12.76
C GLU A 13 -0.16 -10.02 -11.32
N ALA A 14 0.44 -9.06 -10.62
CA ALA A 14 0.72 -9.18 -9.19
C ALA A 14 -0.58 -9.42 -8.39
N LEU A 15 -1.65 -8.68 -8.73
CA LEU A 15 -2.98 -8.90 -8.17
C LEU A 15 -3.56 -10.28 -8.51
N ASN A 16 -3.43 -10.73 -9.76
CA ASN A 16 -3.89 -12.06 -10.16
C ASN A 16 -3.15 -13.18 -9.43
N MET A 17 -1.83 -13.08 -9.28
CA MET A 17 -1.02 -14.03 -8.51
C MET A 17 -1.39 -14.01 -7.04
N PHE A 18 -1.61 -12.84 -6.46
CA PHE A 18 -2.05 -12.71 -5.08
C PHE A 18 -3.43 -13.35 -4.87
N ASN A 19 -4.39 -13.07 -5.74
CA ASN A 19 -5.72 -13.66 -5.65
C ASN A 19 -5.69 -15.18 -5.85
N HIS A 20 -4.79 -15.70 -6.69
CA HIS A 20 -4.57 -17.14 -6.81
C HIS A 20 -4.06 -17.74 -5.50
N MET A 21 -3.06 -17.12 -4.88
CA MET A 21 -2.51 -17.53 -3.59
C MET A 21 -3.58 -17.54 -2.49
N LEU A 22 -4.46 -16.54 -2.46
CA LEU A 22 -5.60 -16.51 -1.53
C LEU A 22 -6.60 -17.66 -1.79
N LYS A 23 -6.91 -17.95 -3.05
CA LYS A 23 -7.81 -19.06 -3.43
C LYS A 23 -7.24 -20.43 -3.07
N GLU A 24 -5.92 -20.57 -3.08
CA GLU A 24 -5.22 -21.77 -2.63
C GLU A 24 -5.15 -21.88 -1.09
N GLY A 25 -5.70 -20.90 -0.35
CA GLY A 25 -5.69 -20.89 1.12
C GLY A 25 -4.32 -20.55 1.70
N VAL A 26 -3.43 -19.97 0.91
CA VAL A 26 -2.08 -19.60 1.35
C VAL A 26 -2.11 -18.20 1.92
N SER A 27 -1.77 -18.06 3.20
CA SER A 27 -1.71 -16.76 3.86
C SER A 27 -0.60 -15.89 3.26
N PRO A 28 -0.92 -14.68 2.80
CA PRO A 28 0.07 -13.75 2.27
C PRO A 28 1.03 -13.30 3.37
N ASN A 29 2.31 -13.15 3.00
CA ASN A 29 3.31 -12.56 3.88
C ASN A 29 3.41 -11.04 3.66
N HIS A 30 4.13 -10.36 4.55
CA HIS A 30 4.36 -8.91 4.47
C HIS A 30 4.91 -8.46 3.09
N VAL A 31 5.83 -9.22 2.49
CA VAL A 31 6.42 -8.88 1.18
C VAL A 31 5.37 -8.96 0.06
N ALA A 32 4.49 -9.95 0.10
CA ALA A 32 3.43 -10.12 -0.88
C ALA A 32 2.41 -8.97 -0.78
N LEU A 33 2.07 -8.54 0.43
CA LEU A 33 1.16 -7.43 0.68
C LEU A 33 1.75 -6.09 0.21
N VAL A 34 3.01 -5.80 0.53
CA VAL A 34 3.71 -4.62 -0.02
C VAL A 34 3.68 -4.63 -1.55
N SER A 35 3.99 -5.76 -2.17
CA SER A 35 4.01 -5.89 -3.63
C SER A 35 2.64 -5.61 -4.27
N VAL A 36 1.56 -6.06 -3.63
CA VAL A 36 0.18 -5.79 -4.07
C VAL A 36 -0.19 -4.32 -3.89
N LEU A 37 0.17 -3.70 -2.78
CA LEU A 37 -0.10 -2.27 -2.56
C LEU A 37 0.67 -1.40 -3.55
N CYS A 38 1.95 -1.72 -3.83
CA CYS A 38 2.72 -1.05 -4.88
C CYS A 38 2.06 -1.22 -6.27
N ALA A 39 1.59 -2.43 -6.58
CA ALA A 39 0.88 -2.72 -7.81
C ALA A 39 -0.41 -1.89 -7.94
N CYS A 40 -1.20 -1.80 -6.87
CA CYS A 40 -2.40 -0.96 -6.82
C CYS A 40 -2.06 0.53 -6.96
N ASN A 41 -0.96 0.98 -6.35
CA ASN A 41 -0.49 2.36 -6.45
C ASN A 41 -0.16 2.74 -7.89
N HIS A 42 0.62 1.91 -8.59
CA HIS A 42 0.93 2.13 -10.00
C HIS A 42 -0.30 2.05 -10.91
N ALA A 43 -1.29 1.22 -10.57
CA ALA A 43 -2.52 1.05 -11.34
C ALA A 43 -3.63 2.06 -10.96
N GLY A 44 -3.45 2.87 -9.92
CA GLY A 44 -4.48 3.78 -9.39
C GLY A 44 -5.69 3.07 -8.75
N LEU A 45 -5.52 1.82 -8.30
CA LEU A 45 -6.58 0.97 -7.76
C LEU A 45 -6.78 1.20 -6.26
N VAL A 46 -7.40 2.32 -5.91
CA VAL A 46 -7.53 2.77 -4.52
C VAL A 46 -8.42 1.87 -3.68
N THR A 47 -9.53 1.42 -4.26
CA THR A 47 -10.53 0.61 -3.56
C THR A 47 -9.94 -0.75 -3.18
N GLU A 48 -9.25 -1.39 -4.12
CA GLU A 48 -8.59 -2.68 -3.93
C GLU A 48 -7.46 -2.56 -2.91
N ALA A 49 -6.63 -1.52 -2.99
CA ALA A 49 -5.57 -1.29 -2.00
C ALA A 49 -6.13 -1.18 -0.57
N LYS A 50 -7.22 -0.43 -0.38
CA LYS A 50 -7.91 -0.30 0.92
C LYS A 50 -8.44 -1.64 1.41
N GLN A 51 -9.08 -2.41 0.54
CA GLN A 51 -9.59 -3.73 0.89
C GLN A 51 -8.46 -4.64 1.37
N TYR A 52 -7.36 -4.72 0.62
CA TYR A 52 -6.22 -5.53 1.04
C TYR A 52 -5.61 -5.04 2.34
N PHE A 53 -5.47 -3.72 2.52
CA PHE A 53 -4.93 -3.11 3.73
C PHE A 53 -5.78 -3.45 4.97
N SER A 54 -7.10 -3.30 4.91
CA SER A 54 -7.99 -3.68 6.01
C SER A 54 -8.00 -5.19 6.26
N SER A 55 -7.92 -6.00 5.21
CA SER A 55 -7.81 -7.46 5.34
C SER A 55 -6.46 -7.94 5.90
N MET A 56 -5.43 -7.08 5.98
CA MET A 56 -4.12 -7.47 6.53
C MET A 56 -4.24 -7.93 7.97
N GLU A 57 -4.85 -7.11 8.83
CA GLU A 57 -5.00 -7.43 10.26
C GLU A 57 -6.14 -8.43 10.47
N GLU A 58 -7.29 -8.20 9.83
CA GLU A 58 -8.51 -8.98 10.07
C GLU A 58 -8.44 -10.41 9.51
N SER A 59 -7.92 -10.57 8.29
CA SER A 59 -7.96 -11.85 7.57
C SER A 59 -6.61 -12.57 7.54
N PHE A 60 -5.51 -11.81 7.51
CA PHE A 60 -4.16 -12.40 7.40
C PHE A 60 -3.38 -12.38 8.72
N GLY A 61 -3.83 -11.65 9.74
CA GLY A 61 -3.11 -11.48 10.99
C GLY A 61 -1.74 -10.83 10.81
N VAL A 62 -1.58 -10.02 9.76
CA VAL A 62 -0.34 -9.32 9.43
C VAL A 62 -0.47 -7.85 9.82
N GLU A 63 0.36 -7.43 10.78
CA GLU A 63 0.40 -6.03 11.21
C GLU A 63 0.96 -5.11 10.10
N PRO A 64 0.27 -4.01 9.74
CA PRO A 64 0.75 -3.05 8.78
C PRO A 64 2.03 -2.37 9.25
N LYS A 65 3.11 -2.57 8.49
CA LYS A 65 4.40 -1.90 8.69
C LYS A 65 4.50 -0.58 7.92
N GLN A 66 5.52 0.20 8.24
CA GLN A 66 5.83 1.48 7.58
C GLN A 66 5.73 1.41 6.04
N GLU A 67 6.22 0.35 5.41
CA GLU A 67 6.16 0.13 3.94
C GLU A 67 4.72 0.04 3.38
N HIS A 68 3.77 -0.46 4.15
CA HIS A 68 2.37 -0.58 3.71
C HIS A 68 1.66 0.77 3.78
N TYR A 69 1.83 1.49 4.88
CA TYR A 69 1.30 2.85 5.04
C TYR A 69 1.87 3.80 3.98
N ALA A 70 3.18 3.71 3.78
CA ALA A 70 3.91 4.32 2.69
C ALA A 70 3.17 4.20 1.34
N CYS A 71 2.95 2.97 0.88
CA CYS A 71 2.28 2.72 -0.40
C CYS A 71 0.85 3.29 -0.43
N MET A 72 0.11 3.20 0.68
CA MET A 72 -1.25 3.73 0.78
C MET A 72 -1.29 5.26 0.69
N ILE A 73 -0.36 5.94 1.34
CA ILE A 73 -0.27 7.42 1.32
C ILE A 73 0.08 7.91 -0.08
N ASP A 74 1.04 7.28 -0.79
CA ASP A 74 1.37 7.63 -2.18
C ASP A 74 0.14 7.50 -3.09
N LEU A 75 -0.55 6.37 -2.96
CA LEU A 75 -1.71 6.03 -3.77
C LEU A 75 -2.87 7.00 -3.53
N LEU A 76 -3.14 7.36 -2.27
CA LEU A 76 -4.18 8.34 -1.92
C LEU A 76 -3.80 9.75 -2.38
N GLY A 77 -2.53 10.13 -2.23
CA GLY A 77 -2.00 11.40 -2.71
C GLY A 77 -2.16 11.55 -4.23
N ARG A 78 -1.77 10.52 -5.00
CA ARG A 78 -1.94 10.49 -6.46
C ARG A 78 -3.41 10.49 -6.89
N ALA A 79 -4.28 9.86 -6.11
CA ALA A 79 -5.72 9.85 -6.36
C ALA A 79 -6.45 11.14 -5.93
N GLY A 80 -5.74 12.12 -5.34
CA GLY A 80 -6.31 13.37 -4.85
C GLY A 80 -7.11 13.23 -3.55
N ARG A 81 -7.04 12.08 -2.86
CA ARG A 81 -7.74 11.80 -1.59
C ARG A 81 -6.88 12.21 -0.41
N LEU A 82 -6.54 13.50 -0.34
CA LEU A 82 -5.58 14.03 0.63
C LEU A 82 -6.07 13.91 2.07
N ASP A 83 -7.36 14.07 2.32
CA ASP A 83 -7.94 13.95 3.68
C ASP A 83 -7.69 12.56 4.26
N GLU A 84 -7.88 11.52 3.46
CA GLU A 84 -7.67 10.14 3.88
C GLU A 84 -6.19 9.77 3.97
N ALA A 85 -5.35 10.40 3.14
CA ALA A 85 -3.90 10.27 3.26
C ALA A 85 -3.42 10.86 4.60
N MET A 86 -3.95 12.01 5.00
CA MET A 86 -3.64 12.64 6.30
C MET A 86 -4.16 11.81 7.47
N GLU A 87 -5.37 11.27 7.39
CA GLU A 87 -5.91 10.38 8.42
C GLU A 87 -5.01 9.14 8.61
N LEU A 88 -4.48 8.55 7.53
CA LEU A 88 -3.54 7.42 7.63
C LEU A 88 -2.19 7.83 8.22
N VAL A 89 -1.72 9.06 7.96
CA VAL A 89 -0.50 9.59 8.57
C VAL A 89 -0.71 9.80 10.07
N ASP A 90 -1.84 10.37 10.48
CA ASP A 90 -2.16 10.63 11.88
C ASP A 90 -2.36 9.32 12.69
N ASN A 91 -2.88 8.27 12.05
CA ASN A 91 -3.03 6.94 12.65
C ASN A 91 -1.73 6.12 12.63
N MET A 92 -0.64 6.60 12.02
CA MET A 92 0.62 5.86 11.94
C MET A 92 1.34 5.89 13.29
N PRO A 93 1.68 4.73 13.89
CA PRO A 93 2.47 4.70 15.14
C PRO A 93 3.97 4.95 14.91
N PHE A 94 4.37 5.39 13.72
CA PHE A 94 5.76 5.60 13.30
C PHE A 94 5.94 7.03 12.81
N GLU A 95 7.06 7.66 13.16
CA GLU A 95 7.39 8.97 12.58
C GLU A 95 7.68 8.80 11.07
N VAL A 96 7.03 9.61 10.24
CA VAL A 96 7.29 9.67 8.80
C VAL A 96 8.73 10.16 8.59
N THR A 97 9.66 9.22 8.49
CA THR A 97 11.05 9.56 8.20
C THR A 97 11.16 10.04 6.76
N ALA A 98 11.72 11.24 6.60
CA ALA A 98 11.78 12.00 5.36
C ALA A 98 12.53 11.38 4.15
N PRO A 99 13.36 10.31 4.21
CA PRO A 99 14.09 9.90 3.01
C PRO A 99 13.29 8.96 2.08
N VAL A 100 12.16 8.38 2.51
CA VAL A 100 11.35 7.46 1.67
C VAL A 100 10.38 8.22 0.76
N TRP A 101 9.89 9.35 1.22
CA TRP A 101 9.01 10.25 0.48
C TRP A 101 9.88 11.40 -0.01
N GLY A 102 10.10 11.55 -1.32
CA GLY A 102 10.81 12.69 -1.90
C GLY A 102 10.15 14.07 -1.64
N CYS A 103 9.17 14.13 -0.73
CA CYS A 103 8.51 15.34 -0.28
C CYS A 103 8.23 15.25 1.24
N PRO A 104 8.74 16.18 2.07
CA PRO A 104 8.43 16.21 3.49
C PRO A 104 6.95 16.54 3.76
N PRO A 105 6.34 15.99 4.83
CA PRO A 105 4.94 16.23 5.19
C PRO A 105 4.58 17.71 5.44
N TRP A 106 5.56 18.58 5.65
CA TRP A 106 5.39 20.02 5.86
C TRP A 106 4.97 20.79 4.58
N CYS A 107 5.11 20.21 3.39
CA CYS A 107 4.74 20.88 2.13
C CYS A 107 3.23 20.97 1.86
N LEU A 108 2.39 20.23 2.61
CA LEU A 108 0.92 20.25 2.42
C LEU A 108 0.19 21.22 3.37
N LYS A 109 0.88 21.84 4.33
CA LYS A 109 0.21 22.58 5.41
C LYS A 109 0.13 24.11 5.22
N ASN A 110 0.66 24.68 4.14
CA ASN A 110 0.52 26.10 3.85
C ASN A 110 0.18 26.35 2.36
N SER A 111 -1.11 26.56 2.09
CA SER A 111 -1.59 27.50 1.06
C SER A 111 -2.61 28.44 1.66
#